data_AF-A0A8B8CM18-F1
#
_entry.id   AF-A0A8B8CM18-F1
#
_cell.length_a   1.000
_cell.length_b   1.000
_cell.length_c   1.000
_cell.angle_alpha   90.00
_cell.angle_beta   90.00
_cell.angle_gamma   90.00
#
_symmetry.space_group_name_H-M   'P 1'
#
loop_
_entity.id
_entity.type
_entity.pdbx_description
1 polymer ?
#
loop_
_entity_poly.entity_id
_entity_poly.type
_entity_poly.pdbx_seq_one_letter_code
_entity_poly.pdbx_strand_id
1 'polypeptide(L)'
;MNHCQFLTYGLLKIFLKEVIDKQSAETCKLLCSYHMKTAVFWVIQQNVVPLWCPQNLLVGFWVCFKILLKWVYEGICPNFFIPQNNLFLTKIYGSEQRNLFLQLHGLYEKGLACLLQSPSIRSYITDVLYNPRFSFCTNEDRMKSECEYDVELFNEIDCKAKQIPKNLDRYIKYLQALELMLELTLTQYQVFMLQRIAANILQNTAFTLHNMYTNTGLNKQMYIADRMTGHLLKLAAKFGCISDMMFIAMYYYKALRYRDALSITEIIKVKLAQQGLMYRTYVDPERYTEAVEGQSWSTKMRHAVTYDITLNNNGCYINELTTEQQSALQSSFFMDPNVCSDTLCRVLVLQTH
;
A
#
# COMPACT_ATOMS: atom_id res chain seq x y z
N MET A 1 3.31 -10.03 16.07
CA MET A 1 1.96 -9.70 15.56
C MET A 1 2.03 -8.33 14.92
N ASN A 2 1.57 -8.18 13.68
CA ASN A 2 1.40 -6.88 13.04
C ASN A 2 0.16 -6.15 13.60
N HIS A 3 -0.08 -4.93 13.14
CA HIS A 3 -1.18 -4.10 13.65
C HIS A 3 -2.56 -4.73 13.43
N CYS A 4 -2.86 -5.28 12.25
CA CYS A 4 -4.16 -5.90 11.96
C CYS A 4 -4.39 -7.21 12.75
N GLN A 5 -3.33 -8.01 12.97
CA GLN A 5 -3.39 -9.17 13.86
C GLN A 5 -3.71 -8.75 15.29
N PHE A 6 -3.09 -7.67 15.77
CA PHE A 6 -3.37 -7.10 17.08
C PHE A 6 -4.82 -6.57 17.18
N LEU A 7 -5.32 -5.88 16.16
CA LEU A 7 -6.71 -5.41 16.11
C LEU A 7 -7.70 -6.58 16.09
N THR A 8 -7.40 -7.66 15.37
CA THR A 8 -8.23 -8.87 15.35
C THR A 8 -8.33 -9.49 16.76
N TYR A 9 -7.19 -9.62 17.44
CA TYR A 9 -7.15 -10.06 18.83
C TYR A 9 -7.94 -9.12 19.76
N GLY A 10 -7.80 -7.81 19.57
CA GLY A 10 -8.56 -6.79 20.32
C GLY A 10 -10.07 -6.96 20.14
N LEU A 11 -10.52 -7.13 18.90
CA LEU A 11 -11.93 -7.33 18.57
C LEU A 11 -12.48 -8.61 19.20
N LEU A 12 -11.75 -9.73 19.14
CA LEU A 12 -12.12 -10.98 19.80
C LEU A 12 -12.25 -10.82 21.32
N LYS A 13 -11.34 -10.05 21.95
CA LYS A 13 -11.43 -9.76 23.40
C LYS A 13 -12.65 -8.93 23.77
N ILE A 14 -12.96 -7.90 22.97
CA ILE A 14 -14.15 -7.08 23.18
C ILE A 14 -15.39 -7.95 23.04
N PHE A 15 -15.46 -8.75 21.97
CA PHE A 15 -16.56 -9.68 21.71
C PHE A 15 -16.74 -10.70 22.83
N LEU A 16 -15.66 -11.28 23.35
CA LEU A 16 -15.69 -12.15 24.52
C LEU A 16 -16.34 -11.45 25.72
N LYS A 17 -15.82 -10.28 26.11
CA LYS A 17 -16.22 -9.59 27.36
C LYS A 17 -17.62 -8.99 27.29
N GLU A 18 -17.99 -8.45 26.14
CA GLU A 18 -19.20 -7.66 25.97
C GLU A 18 -20.37 -8.43 25.36
N VAL A 19 -20.09 -9.52 24.64
CA VAL A 19 -21.12 -10.33 23.99
C VAL A 19 -21.18 -11.72 24.60
N ILE A 20 -20.10 -12.50 24.53
CA ILE A 20 -20.11 -13.91 24.98
C ILE A 20 -20.38 -13.99 26.49
N ASP A 21 -19.63 -13.27 27.31
CA ASP A 21 -19.77 -13.31 28.78
C ASP A 21 -21.09 -12.70 29.29
N LYS A 22 -21.86 -12.03 28.43
CA LYS A 22 -23.12 -11.36 28.79
C LYS A 22 -24.38 -12.16 28.48
N GLN A 23 -24.29 -13.25 27.73
CA GLN A 23 -25.47 -14.00 27.30
C GLN A 23 -26.03 -14.97 28.34
N SER A 24 -25.18 -15.53 29.21
CA SER A 24 -25.60 -16.50 30.22
C SER A 24 -24.64 -16.44 31.42
N ALA A 25 -25.19 -16.60 32.63
CA ALA A 25 -24.38 -16.72 33.85
C ALA A 25 -23.65 -18.06 33.94
N GLU A 26 -24.20 -19.12 33.35
CA GLU A 26 -23.64 -20.48 33.38
C GLU A 26 -22.36 -20.58 32.55
N THR A 27 -22.38 -20.02 31.34
CA THR A 27 -21.24 -20.07 30.41
C THR A 27 -20.28 -18.88 30.59
N CYS A 28 -20.65 -17.91 31.43
CA CYS A 28 -19.85 -16.74 31.75
C CYS A 28 -18.46 -17.16 32.25
N LYS A 29 -17.39 -16.62 31.66
CA LYS A 29 -16.00 -16.89 32.05
C LYS A 29 -15.50 -18.32 31.81
N LEU A 30 -16.23 -19.18 31.09
CA LEU A 30 -15.67 -20.45 30.60
C LEU A 30 -14.52 -20.17 29.62
N LEU A 31 -14.69 -19.16 28.78
CA LEU A 31 -13.65 -18.64 27.91
C LEU A 31 -12.90 -17.47 28.55
N CYS A 32 -11.68 -17.20 28.06
CA CYS A 32 -10.84 -16.12 28.57
C CYS A 32 -10.03 -15.53 27.41
N SER A 33 -9.37 -14.39 27.66
CA SER A 33 -8.55 -13.72 26.65
C SER A 33 -7.40 -14.58 26.10
N TYR A 34 -6.91 -15.56 26.87
CA TYR A 34 -5.87 -16.48 26.41
C TYR A 34 -6.37 -17.44 25.32
N HIS A 35 -7.64 -17.86 25.37
CA HIS A 35 -8.24 -18.64 24.28
C HIS A 35 -8.32 -17.83 22.99
N MET A 36 -8.68 -16.55 23.06
CA MET A 36 -8.68 -15.64 21.90
C MET A 36 -7.28 -15.47 21.32
N LYS A 37 -6.28 -15.29 22.19
CA LYS A 37 -4.87 -15.19 21.79
C LYS A 37 -4.39 -16.47 21.10
N THR A 38 -4.78 -17.62 21.65
CA THR A 38 -4.44 -18.95 21.10
C THR A 38 -5.05 -19.15 19.72
N ALA A 39 -6.32 -18.78 19.52
CA ALA A 39 -6.97 -18.81 18.20
C ALA A 39 -6.21 -17.96 17.17
N VAL A 40 -5.89 -16.71 17.50
CA VAL A 40 -5.13 -15.82 16.61
C VAL A 40 -3.76 -16.39 16.25
N PHE A 41 -3.04 -16.95 17.22
CA PHE A 41 -1.73 -17.55 16.96
C PHE A 41 -1.79 -18.77 16.03
N TRP A 42 -2.76 -19.66 16.22
CA TRP A 42 -2.95 -20.80 15.33
C TRP A 42 -3.33 -20.36 13.91
N VAL A 43 -4.22 -19.38 13.76
CA VAL A 43 -4.61 -18.84 12.46
C VAL A 43 -3.42 -18.18 11.74
N ILE A 44 -2.55 -17.48 12.47
CA ILE A 44 -1.30 -16.93 11.93
C ILE A 44 -0.36 -18.05 11.50
N GLN A 45 -0.12 -19.04 12.35
CA GLN A 45 0.82 -20.14 12.08
C GLN A 45 0.40 -21.00 10.88
N GLN A 46 -0.90 -21.21 10.72
CA GLN A 46 -1.48 -21.98 9.61
C GLN A 46 -1.63 -21.15 8.32
N ASN A 47 -1.32 -19.86 8.37
CA ASN A 47 -1.46 -18.93 7.25
C ASN A 47 -2.84 -18.93 6.57
N VAL A 48 -3.91 -19.15 7.36
CA VAL A 48 -5.30 -19.18 6.83
C VAL A 48 -5.72 -17.81 6.32
N VAL A 49 -5.21 -16.75 6.95
CA VAL A 49 -5.36 -15.36 6.49
C VAL A 49 -4.00 -14.91 5.94
N PRO A 50 -3.76 -15.00 4.61
CA PRO A 50 -2.45 -14.69 4.02
C PRO A 50 -2.12 -13.20 4.13
N LEU A 51 -3.12 -12.33 3.99
CA LEU A 51 -2.96 -10.87 4.11
C LEU A 51 -3.75 -10.30 5.28
N TRP A 52 -3.03 -9.85 6.31
CA TRP A 52 -3.57 -9.15 7.46
C TRP A 52 -3.60 -7.63 7.22
N CYS A 53 -4.59 -7.16 6.47
CA CYS A 53 -4.84 -5.73 6.20
C CYS A 53 -6.18 -5.26 6.80
N PRO A 54 -6.43 -3.95 6.91
CA PRO A 54 -7.69 -3.42 7.46
C PRO A 54 -8.94 -3.96 6.76
N GLN A 55 -8.89 -4.16 5.44
CA GLN A 55 -9.99 -4.68 4.62
C GLN A 55 -10.34 -6.14 4.95
N ASN A 56 -9.36 -6.92 5.42
CA ASN A 56 -9.54 -8.33 5.80
C ASN A 56 -9.78 -8.51 7.31
N LEU A 57 -9.90 -7.42 8.09
CA LEU A 57 -10.01 -7.48 9.56
C LEU A 57 -11.19 -8.36 10.03
N LEU A 58 -12.37 -8.19 9.42
CA LEU A 58 -13.55 -8.97 9.78
C LEU A 58 -13.42 -10.44 9.34
N VAL A 59 -12.73 -10.72 8.24
CA VAL A 59 -12.45 -12.11 7.84
C VAL A 59 -11.54 -12.76 8.89
N GLY A 60 -10.47 -12.08 9.31
CA GLY A 60 -9.59 -12.58 10.37
C GLY A 60 -10.33 -12.85 11.68
N PHE A 61 -11.27 -11.97 12.06
CA PHE A 61 -12.16 -12.20 13.19
C PHE A 61 -12.99 -13.47 13.01
N TRP A 62 -13.66 -13.65 11.86
CA TRP A 62 -14.53 -14.80 11.61
C TRP A 62 -13.76 -16.11 11.53
N VAL A 63 -12.58 -16.16 10.92
CA VAL A 63 -11.70 -17.34 10.92
C VAL A 63 -11.34 -17.75 12.35
N CYS A 64 -10.93 -16.77 13.17
CA CYS A 64 -10.62 -17.01 14.58
C CYS A 64 -11.85 -17.43 15.39
N PHE A 65 -13.03 -16.93 15.05
CA PHE A 65 -14.27 -17.31 15.73
C PHE A 65 -14.73 -18.72 15.33
N LYS A 66 -14.62 -19.08 14.05
CA LYS A 66 -14.93 -20.43 13.55
C LYS A 66 -14.01 -21.49 14.14
N ILE A 67 -12.70 -21.22 14.24
CA ILE A 67 -11.77 -22.18 14.87
C ILE A 67 -12.09 -22.35 16.36
N LEU A 68 -12.45 -21.28 17.06
CA LEU A 68 -12.89 -21.36 18.45
C LEU A 68 -14.19 -22.16 18.59
N LEU A 69 -15.18 -21.93 17.72
CA LEU A 69 -16.43 -22.68 17.70
C LEU A 69 -16.17 -24.18 17.47
N LYS A 70 -15.28 -24.51 16.52
CA LYS A 70 -14.84 -25.89 16.26
C LYS A 70 -14.17 -26.52 17.50
N TRP A 71 -13.25 -25.80 18.14
CA TRP A 71 -12.60 -26.27 19.36
C TRP A 71 -13.57 -26.54 20.50
N VAL A 72 -14.59 -25.70 20.67
CA VAL A 72 -15.63 -25.91 21.68
C VAL A 72 -16.49 -27.12 21.33
N TYR A 73 -16.84 -27.30 20.05
CA TYR A 73 -17.56 -28.49 19.59
C TYR A 73 -16.77 -29.78 19.87
N GLU A 74 -15.48 -29.80 19.55
CA GLU A 74 -14.60 -30.97 19.73
C GLU A 74 -14.14 -31.14 21.19
N GLY A 75 -14.25 -30.11 22.03
CA GLY A 75 -13.72 -30.11 23.39
C GLY A 75 -12.20 -30.00 23.45
N ILE A 76 -11.57 -29.51 22.39
CA ILE A 76 -10.10 -29.47 22.22
C ILE A 76 -9.67 -28.06 21.87
N CYS A 77 -8.93 -27.40 22.76
CA CYS A 77 -8.24 -26.14 22.50
C CYS A 77 -6.74 -26.32 22.72
N PRO A 78 -5.95 -26.59 21.66
CA PRO A 78 -4.54 -26.89 21.79
C PRO A 78 -3.76 -25.63 22.19
N ASN A 79 -3.00 -25.70 23.28
CA ASN A 79 -2.11 -24.61 23.65
C ASN A 79 -1.10 -24.33 22.52
N PHE A 80 -0.87 -23.07 22.20
CA PHE A 80 -0.01 -22.69 21.07
C PHE A 80 1.46 -23.12 21.24
N PHE A 81 2.00 -23.10 22.46
CA PHE A 81 3.39 -23.48 22.73
C PHE A 81 3.55 -24.96 23.06
N ILE A 82 2.50 -25.59 23.60
CA ILE A 82 2.49 -27.01 23.98
C ILE A 82 1.22 -27.65 23.40
N PRO A 83 1.19 -28.01 22.11
CA PRO A 83 -0.04 -28.43 21.43
C PRO A 83 -0.77 -29.61 22.08
N GLN A 84 -0.05 -30.48 22.79
CA GLN A 84 -0.61 -31.62 23.53
C GLN A 84 -1.40 -31.19 24.77
N ASN A 85 -1.17 -29.97 25.28
CA ASN A 85 -1.89 -29.44 26.43
C ASN A 85 -3.22 -28.82 25.98
N ASN A 86 -4.31 -29.56 26.17
CA ASN A 86 -5.67 -29.08 25.90
C ASN A 86 -6.13 -28.08 26.99
N LEU A 87 -6.30 -26.82 26.61
CA LEU A 87 -6.74 -25.75 27.49
C LEU A 87 -8.18 -25.91 28.01
N PHE A 88 -9.00 -26.76 27.39
CA PHE A 88 -10.40 -26.99 27.77
C PHE A 88 -10.58 -28.14 28.76
N LEU A 89 -9.57 -29.00 28.92
CA LEU A 89 -9.67 -30.32 29.57
C LEU A 89 -10.32 -30.31 30.97
N THR A 90 -10.17 -29.24 31.73
CA THR A 90 -10.65 -29.14 33.12
C THR A 90 -11.88 -28.26 33.32
N LYS A 91 -12.30 -27.51 32.29
CA LYS A 91 -13.33 -26.46 32.43
C LYS A 91 -14.48 -26.58 31.44
N ILE A 92 -14.23 -27.08 30.24
CA ILE A 92 -15.21 -27.08 29.15
C ILE A 92 -15.41 -28.52 28.70
N TYR A 93 -16.32 -29.22 29.38
CA TYR A 93 -16.73 -30.59 29.08
C TYR A 93 -18.21 -30.79 29.48
N GLY A 94 -18.86 -31.82 28.95
CA GLY A 94 -20.23 -32.19 29.34
C GLY A 94 -21.29 -31.12 29.02
N SER A 95 -22.13 -30.78 30.01
CA SER A 95 -23.20 -29.79 29.85
C SER A 95 -22.66 -28.39 29.53
N GLU A 96 -21.57 -27.98 30.18
CA GLU A 96 -20.95 -26.67 29.97
C GLU A 96 -20.46 -26.49 28.53
N GLN A 97 -19.83 -27.54 27.98
CA GLN A 97 -19.41 -27.56 26.59
C GLN A 97 -20.59 -27.43 25.63
N ARG A 98 -21.67 -28.20 25.85
CA ARG A 98 -22.87 -28.16 25.01
C ARG A 98 -23.54 -26.79 25.05
N ASN A 99 -23.70 -26.22 26.24
CA ASN A 99 -24.31 -24.90 26.42
C ASN A 99 -23.47 -23.80 25.78
N LEU A 100 -22.15 -23.83 25.98
CA LEU A 100 -21.23 -22.90 25.33
C LEU A 100 -21.26 -23.05 23.80
N PHE A 101 -21.28 -24.27 23.28
CA PHE A 101 -21.37 -24.51 21.84
C PHE A 101 -22.66 -23.91 21.25
N LEU A 102 -23.83 -24.22 21.83
CA LEU A 102 -25.12 -23.68 21.38
C LEU A 102 -25.14 -22.15 21.41
N GLN A 103 -24.55 -21.56 22.44
CA GLN A 103 -24.41 -20.12 22.57
C GLN A 103 -23.54 -19.52 21.45
N LEU A 104 -22.33 -20.05 21.24
CA LEU A 104 -21.42 -19.55 20.20
C LEU A 104 -21.98 -19.79 18.80
N HIS A 105 -22.66 -20.91 18.57
CA HIS A 105 -23.33 -21.22 17.32
C HIS A 105 -24.47 -20.24 17.03
N GLY A 106 -25.32 -19.93 18.02
CA GLY A 106 -26.36 -18.92 17.86
C GLY A 106 -25.82 -17.50 17.60
N LEU A 107 -24.60 -17.19 18.07
CA LEU A 107 -23.87 -15.97 17.70
C LEU A 107 -23.34 -16.03 16.26
N TYR A 108 -22.83 -17.18 15.83
CA TYR A 108 -22.36 -17.41 14.48
C TYR A 108 -23.48 -17.26 13.44
N GLU A 109 -24.65 -17.86 13.70
CA GLU A 109 -25.82 -17.80 12.80
C GLU A 109 -26.36 -16.38 12.60
N LYS A 110 -26.16 -15.49 13.57
CA LYS A 110 -26.53 -14.07 13.45
C LYS A 110 -25.59 -13.28 12.53
N GLY A 111 -24.46 -13.85 12.10
CA GLY A 111 -23.46 -13.16 11.29
C GLY A 111 -23.03 -11.84 11.92
N LEU A 112 -22.88 -10.79 11.11
CA LEU A 112 -22.44 -9.47 11.58
C LEU A 112 -23.39 -8.81 12.61
N ALA A 113 -24.68 -9.17 12.61
CA ALA A 113 -25.62 -8.62 13.58
C ALA A 113 -25.26 -9.00 15.03
N CYS A 114 -24.44 -10.04 15.23
CA CYS A 114 -23.94 -10.41 16.55
C CYS A 114 -22.99 -9.34 17.13
N LEU A 115 -22.22 -8.66 16.28
CA LEU A 115 -21.28 -7.61 16.70
C LEU A 115 -22.01 -6.35 17.19
N LEU A 116 -23.23 -6.09 16.70
CA LEU A 116 -24.08 -4.98 17.19
C LEU A 116 -24.44 -5.12 18.68
N GLN A 117 -24.32 -6.32 19.25
CA GLN A 117 -24.59 -6.54 20.68
C GLN A 117 -23.54 -5.85 21.57
N SER A 118 -22.29 -5.68 21.10
CA SER A 118 -21.24 -5.01 21.85
C SER A 118 -21.43 -3.48 21.79
N PRO A 119 -21.58 -2.79 22.95
CA PRO A 119 -21.69 -1.34 22.98
C PRO A 119 -20.44 -0.63 22.45
N SER A 120 -19.24 -1.21 22.64
CA SER A 120 -17.97 -0.59 22.22
C SER A 120 -17.77 -0.57 20.70
N ILE A 121 -18.35 -1.52 19.96
CA ILE A 121 -18.19 -1.62 18.50
C ILE A 121 -19.46 -1.29 17.71
N ARG A 122 -20.60 -1.17 18.38
CA ARG A 122 -21.92 -1.01 17.73
C ARG A 122 -21.95 0.12 16.70
N SER A 123 -21.42 1.30 17.02
CA SER A 123 -21.42 2.45 16.11
C SER A 123 -20.67 2.14 14.82
N TYR A 124 -19.44 1.63 14.94
CA TYR A 124 -18.61 1.27 13.79
C TYR A 124 -19.26 0.21 12.89
N ILE A 125 -19.90 -0.81 13.48
CA ILE A 125 -20.57 -1.86 12.71
C ILE A 125 -21.86 -1.33 12.06
N THR A 126 -22.60 -0.46 12.75
CA THR A 126 -23.81 0.18 12.20
C THR A 126 -23.45 0.97 10.95
N ASP A 127 -22.43 1.81 11.00
CA ASP A 127 -21.99 2.62 9.86
C ASP A 127 -21.62 1.75 8.65
N VAL A 128 -21.01 0.59 8.88
CA VAL A 128 -20.63 -0.37 7.83
C VAL A 128 -21.86 -1.06 7.23
N LEU A 129 -22.81 -1.52 8.06
CA LEU A 129 -24.00 -2.25 7.60
C LEU A 129 -24.98 -1.38 6.80
N TYR A 130 -25.10 -0.09 7.15
CA TYR A 130 -26.05 0.82 6.52
C TYR A 130 -25.47 1.64 5.37
N ASN A 131 -24.20 1.44 5.02
CA ASN A 131 -23.56 2.17 3.93
C ASN A 131 -23.45 1.31 2.66
N PRO A 132 -24.30 1.56 1.64
CA PRO A 132 -24.36 0.75 0.42
C PRO A 132 -23.10 0.88 -0.46
N ARG A 133 -22.18 1.80 -0.14
CA ARG A 133 -20.92 1.99 -0.90
C ARG A 133 -19.79 1.09 -0.42
N PHE A 134 -19.90 0.46 0.75
CA PHE A 134 -18.86 -0.43 1.27
C PHE A 134 -19.14 -1.88 0.87
N SER A 135 -18.28 -2.47 0.05
CA SER A 135 -18.19 -3.92 -0.06
C SER A 135 -17.27 -4.44 1.04
N PHE A 136 -17.83 -5.02 2.09
CA PHE A 136 -17.04 -5.69 3.13
C PHE A 136 -17.03 -7.21 2.88
N CYS A 137 -15.90 -7.81 3.23
CA CYS A 137 -15.71 -9.25 3.13
C CYS A 137 -15.80 -9.88 4.53
N THR A 138 -16.70 -10.85 4.70
CA THR A 138 -16.77 -11.72 5.89
C THR A 138 -16.41 -13.16 5.58
N ASN A 139 -16.28 -13.50 4.30
CA ASN A 139 -16.05 -14.87 3.84
C ASN A 139 -14.60 -15.04 3.40
N GLU A 140 -14.03 -16.18 3.73
CA GLU A 140 -12.63 -16.49 3.40
C GLU A 140 -12.38 -16.48 1.88
N ASP A 141 -13.36 -16.92 1.08
CA ASP A 141 -13.26 -17.00 -0.38
C ASP A 141 -13.22 -15.64 -1.09
N ARG A 142 -13.53 -14.55 -0.38
CA ARG A 142 -13.55 -13.17 -0.93
C ARG A 142 -12.49 -12.29 -0.28
N MET A 143 -11.51 -12.88 0.42
CA MET A 143 -10.42 -12.12 1.02
C MET A 143 -9.71 -11.28 -0.03
N LYS A 144 -9.36 -10.06 0.35
CA LYS A 144 -8.55 -9.20 -0.51
C LYS A 144 -7.15 -9.79 -0.64
N SER A 145 -6.70 -10.00 -1.86
CA SER A 145 -5.34 -10.43 -2.17
C SER A 145 -4.34 -9.29 -1.93
N GLU A 146 -3.05 -9.63 -1.82
CA GLU A 146 -1.97 -8.64 -1.72
C GLU A 146 -1.95 -7.72 -2.96
N CYS A 147 -2.15 -8.28 -4.15
CA CYS A 147 -2.23 -7.53 -5.40
C CYS A 147 -3.36 -6.48 -5.38
N GLU A 148 -4.58 -6.86 -5.02
CA GLU A 148 -5.72 -5.93 -4.96
C GLU A 148 -5.52 -4.83 -3.91
N TYR A 149 -4.89 -5.18 -2.78
CA TYR A 149 -4.54 -4.19 -1.77
C TYR A 149 -3.48 -3.20 -2.26
N ASP A 150 -2.43 -3.70 -2.92
CA ASP A 150 -1.36 -2.87 -3.47
C ASP A 150 -1.86 -1.94 -4.58
N VAL A 151 -2.78 -2.40 -5.45
CA VAL A 151 -3.43 -1.56 -6.47
C VAL A 151 -4.10 -0.34 -5.84
N GLU A 152 -4.94 -0.55 -4.82
CA GLU A 152 -5.63 0.55 -4.15
C GLU A 152 -4.66 1.48 -3.43
N LEU A 153 -3.70 0.89 -2.71
CA LEU A 153 -2.69 1.63 -1.96
C LEU A 153 -1.89 2.55 -2.89
N PHE A 154 -1.37 2.01 -4.00
CA PHE A 154 -0.53 2.76 -4.91
C PHE A 154 -1.31 3.82 -5.65
N ASN A 155 -2.54 3.52 -6.08
CA ASN A 155 -3.40 4.50 -6.74
C ASN A 155 -3.74 5.68 -5.80
N GLU A 156 -4.09 5.40 -4.54
CA GLU A 156 -4.38 6.42 -3.54
C GLU A 156 -3.15 7.32 -3.27
N ILE A 157 -1.98 6.72 -3.14
CA ILE A 157 -0.71 7.44 -2.91
C ILE A 157 -0.35 8.30 -4.12
N ASP A 158 -0.46 7.78 -5.34
CA ASP A 158 -0.14 8.55 -6.54
C ASP A 158 -1.13 9.71 -6.74
N CYS A 159 -2.42 9.48 -6.53
CA CYS A 159 -3.45 10.53 -6.57
C CYS A 159 -3.16 11.66 -5.58
N LYS A 160 -2.84 11.32 -4.32
CA LYS A 160 -2.50 12.30 -3.29
C LYS A 160 -1.19 13.03 -3.60
N ALA A 161 -0.17 12.32 -4.06
CA ALA A 161 1.12 12.92 -4.39
C ALA A 161 1.03 13.90 -5.59
N LYS A 162 0.11 13.65 -6.53
CA LYS A 162 -0.18 14.55 -7.66
C LYS A 162 -0.89 15.85 -7.27
N GLN A 163 -1.63 15.85 -6.16
CA GLN A 163 -2.33 17.05 -5.67
C GLN A 163 -1.37 18.12 -5.09
N ILE A 164 -0.09 17.79 -4.92
CA ILE A 164 0.89 18.72 -4.38
C ILE A 164 1.11 19.87 -5.37
N PRO A 165 0.86 21.13 -4.96
CA PRO A 165 0.97 22.28 -5.82
C PRO A 165 2.39 22.44 -6.36
N LYS A 166 2.50 22.65 -7.68
CA LYS A 166 3.79 22.70 -8.38
C LYS A 166 4.51 24.06 -8.27
N ASN A 167 4.66 24.59 -7.05
CA ASN A 167 5.25 25.91 -6.79
C ASN A 167 6.53 25.79 -5.96
N LEU A 168 7.60 26.45 -6.41
CA LEU A 168 8.93 26.44 -5.80
C LEU A 168 8.95 26.88 -4.33
N ASP A 169 8.22 27.96 -4.00
CA ASP A 169 8.14 28.48 -2.62
C ASP A 169 7.46 27.49 -1.67
N ARG A 170 6.61 26.62 -2.21
CA ARG A 170 5.96 25.56 -1.43
C ARG A 170 6.87 24.34 -1.29
N TYR A 171 7.71 24.03 -2.28
CA TYR A 171 8.64 22.89 -2.18
C TYR A 171 9.64 23.01 -1.04
N ILE A 172 10.18 24.20 -0.78
CA ILE A 172 11.08 24.41 0.37
C ILE A 172 10.34 24.12 1.69
N LYS A 173 9.10 24.60 1.82
CA LYS A 173 8.26 24.32 3.00
C LYS A 173 7.94 22.83 3.15
N TYR A 174 7.69 22.14 2.04
CA TYR A 174 7.47 20.69 2.06
C TYR A 174 8.74 19.92 2.42
N LEU A 175 9.91 20.31 1.92
CA LEU A 175 11.19 19.68 2.28
C LEU A 175 11.51 19.87 3.77
N GLN A 176 11.27 21.06 4.31
CA GLN A 176 11.42 21.33 5.75
C GLN A 176 10.42 20.52 6.58
N ALA A 177 9.17 20.41 6.14
CA ALA A 177 8.18 19.57 6.81
C ALA A 177 8.56 18.08 6.75
N LEU A 178 9.10 17.61 5.62
CA LEU A 178 9.59 16.24 5.46
C LEU A 178 10.74 15.95 6.43
N GLU A 179 11.70 16.88 6.57
CA GLU A 179 12.82 16.77 7.50
C GLU A 179 12.33 16.63 8.95
N LEU A 180 11.38 17.47 9.37
CA LEU A 180 10.77 17.37 10.71
C LEU A 180 10.00 16.05 10.92
N MET A 181 9.39 15.51 9.87
CA MET A 181 8.68 14.23 9.95
C MET A 181 9.62 13.03 10.07
N LEU A 182 10.90 13.15 9.70
CA LEU A 182 11.89 12.08 9.90
C LEU A 182 12.19 11.83 11.39
N GLU A 183 11.93 12.81 12.26
CA GLU A 183 12.09 12.69 13.70
C GLU A 183 10.90 11.99 14.38
N LEU A 184 9.81 11.76 13.64
CA LEU A 184 8.60 11.12 14.15
C LEU A 184 8.61 9.60 13.92
N THR A 185 7.91 8.88 14.80
CA THR A 185 7.60 7.47 14.59
C THR A 185 6.48 7.33 13.55
N LEU A 186 6.87 7.22 12.28
CA LEU A 186 5.93 7.11 11.16
C LEU A 186 5.52 5.65 10.91
N THR A 187 4.25 5.45 10.54
CA THR A 187 3.78 4.16 10.02
C THR A 187 4.41 3.85 8.65
N GLN A 188 4.47 2.58 8.26
CA GLN A 188 4.98 2.18 6.93
C GLN A 188 4.26 2.90 5.78
N TYR A 189 2.94 3.10 5.93
CA TYR A 189 2.13 3.83 4.95
C TYR A 189 2.56 5.29 4.83
N GLN A 190 2.75 5.96 5.97
CA GLN A 190 3.20 7.36 5.99
C GLN A 190 4.59 7.49 5.38
N VAL A 191 5.55 6.63 5.76
CA VAL A 191 6.90 6.63 5.17
C VAL A 191 6.83 6.49 3.64
N PHE A 192 6.02 5.55 3.16
CA PHE A 192 5.90 5.29 1.73
C PHE A 192 5.21 6.45 0.98
N MET A 193 4.17 7.05 1.56
CA MET A 193 3.55 8.28 1.03
C MET A 193 4.57 9.42 0.97
N LEU A 194 5.36 9.63 2.02
CA LEU A 194 6.39 10.67 2.04
C LEU A 194 7.47 10.44 0.97
N GLN A 195 7.87 9.19 0.74
CA GLN A 195 8.79 8.85 -0.36
C GLN A 195 8.23 9.27 -1.71
N ARG A 196 6.95 8.96 -2.00
CA ARG A 196 6.31 9.37 -3.27
C ARG A 196 6.25 10.89 -3.40
N ILE A 197 5.87 11.59 -2.33
CA ILE A 197 5.83 13.05 -2.28
C ILE A 197 7.22 13.64 -2.53
N ALA A 198 8.25 13.09 -1.88
CA ALA A 198 9.63 13.50 -2.06
C ALA A 198 10.08 13.29 -3.51
N ALA A 199 9.74 12.17 -4.15
CA ALA A 199 10.05 11.93 -5.56
C ALA A 199 9.53 13.06 -6.47
N ASN A 200 8.25 13.42 -6.31
CA ASN A 200 7.62 14.51 -7.08
C ASN A 200 8.29 15.86 -6.83
N ILE A 201 8.57 16.19 -5.56
CA ILE A 201 9.22 17.46 -5.20
C ILE A 201 10.64 17.53 -5.77
N LEU A 202 11.42 16.47 -5.63
CA LEU A 202 12.78 16.38 -6.13
C LEU A 202 12.83 16.53 -7.66
N GLN A 203 11.94 15.86 -8.41
CA GLN A 203 11.85 16.00 -9.86
C GLN A 203 11.56 17.43 -10.29
N ASN A 204 10.51 18.03 -9.71
CA ASN A 204 10.12 19.39 -10.06
C ASN A 204 11.22 20.41 -9.69
N THR A 205 11.86 20.22 -8.54
CA THR A 205 12.98 21.06 -8.10
C THR A 205 14.17 20.93 -9.06
N ALA A 206 14.49 19.72 -9.50
CA ALA A 206 15.60 19.45 -10.41
C ALA A 206 15.43 20.17 -11.77
N PHE A 207 14.25 20.10 -12.38
CA PHE A 207 13.98 20.77 -13.65
C PHE A 207 13.81 22.28 -13.50
N THR A 208 13.23 22.75 -12.40
CA THR A 208 13.13 24.19 -12.13
C THR A 208 14.52 24.80 -11.96
N LEU A 209 15.37 24.16 -11.15
CA LEU A 209 16.76 24.59 -10.94
C LEU A 209 17.54 24.59 -12.25
N HIS A 210 17.45 23.51 -13.02
CA HIS A 210 18.16 23.40 -14.30
C HIS A 210 17.75 24.54 -15.24
N ASN A 211 16.45 24.78 -15.41
CA ASN A 211 15.92 25.80 -16.32
C ASN A 211 16.27 27.24 -15.92
N MET A 212 16.34 27.53 -14.62
CA MET A 212 16.75 28.85 -14.13
C MET A 212 18.19 29.16 -14.51
N TYR A 213 19.10 28.20 -14.34
CA TYR A 213 20.53 28.47 -14.47
C TYR A 213 21.10 28.25 -15.87
N THR A 214 20.46 27.46 -16.74
CA THR A 214 20.86 27.33 -18.16
C THR A 214 20.82 28.64 -18.94
N ASN A 215 19.99 29.61 -18.54
CA ASN A 215 19.79 30.87 -19.27
C ASN A 215 20.60 32.06 -18.72
N THR A 216 21.43 31.86 -17.69
CA THR A 216 22.08 32.97 -16.96
C THR A 216 23.50 33.30 -17.42
N GLY A 217 24.11 32.51 -18.32
CA GLY A 217 25.48 32.75 -18.83
C GLY A 217 26.61 32.58 -17.80
N LEU A 218 26.30 32.18 -16.56
CA LEU A 218 27.27 32.02 -15.47
C LEU A 218 27.77 30.56 -15.37
N ASN A 219 28.90 30.27 -16.04
CA ASN A 219 29.44 28.90 -16.18
C ASN A 219 29.59 28.12 -14.85
N LYS A 220 30.00 28.76 -13.75
CA LYS A 220 30.16 28.10 -12.44
C LYS A 220 28.84 27.67 -11.82
N GLN A 221 27.84 28.55 -11.85
CA GLN A 221 26.51 28.27 -11.28
C GLN A 221 25.76 27.24 -12.12
N MET A 222 25.93 27.30 -13.44
CA MET A 222 25.39 26.30 -14.37
C MET A 222 25.91 24.89 -14.07
N TYR A 223 27.21 24.73 -13.84
CA TYR A 223 27.79 23.43 -13.47
C TYR A 223 27.28 22.89 -12.13
N ILE A 224 27.15 23.76 -11.12
CA ILE A 224 26.62 23.36 -9.81
C ILE A 224 25.15 22.91 -9.95
N ALA A 225 24.34 23.70 -10.66
CA ALA A 225 22.93 23.39 -10.92
C ALA A 225 22.79 22.06 -11.68
N ASP A 226 23.59 21.83 -12.72
CA ASP A 226 23.59 20.58 -13.49
C ASP A 226 23.88 19.35 -12.61
N ARG A 227 24.95 19.41 -11.81
CA ARG A 227 25.30 18.32 -10.89
C ARG A 227 24.21 18.07 -9.84
N MET A 228 23.62 19.13 -9.30
CA MET A 228 22.51 19.02 -8.35
C MET A 228 21.28 18.39 -9.00
N THR A 229 20.89 18.82 -10.20
CA THR A 229 19.77 18.25 -10.96
C THR A 229 19.96 16.74 -11.15
N GLY A 230 21.14 16.29 -11.58
CA GLY A 230 21.44 14.87 -11.72
C GLY A 230 21.32 14.08 -10.40
N HIS A 231 21.76 14.64 -9.27
CA HIS A 231 21.62 14.01 -7.96
C HIS A 231 20.16 13.92 -7.51
N LEU A 232 19.40 15.01 -7.65
CA LEU A 232 17.99 15.08 -7.26
C LEU A 232 17.14 14.08 -8.06
N LEU A 233 17.36 13.97 -9.38
CA LEU A 233 16.63 13.02 -10.23
C LEU A 233 16.97 11.57 -9.90
N LYS A 234 18.23 11.25 -9.62
CA LYS A 234 18.64 9.91 -9.16
C LYS A 234 18.00 9.55 -7.83
N LEU A 235 17.88 10.51 -6.91
CA LEU A 235 17.20 10.30 -5.64
C LEU A 235 15.70 10.12 -5.84
N ALA A 236 15.07 10.93 -6.70
CA ALA A 236 13.66 10.81 -7.03
C ALA A 236 13.32 9.44 -7.62
N ALA A 237 14.13 8.93 -8.56
CA ALA A 237 13.95 7.60 -9.14
C ALA A 237 14.11 6.46 -8.13
N LYS A 238 14.84 6.66 -7.02
CA LYS A 238 14.89 5.68 -5.92
C LYS A 238 13.58 5.61 -5.15
N PHE A 239 12.90 6.73 -4.96
CA PHE A 239 11.64 6.80 -4.23
C PHE A 239 10.40 6.61 -5.12
N GLY A 240 10.59 6.75 -6.43
CA GLY A 240 9.55 6.69 -7.44
C GLY A 240 9.28 5.30 -8.02
N CYS A 241 8.39 5.31 -9.00
CA CYS A 241 8.02 4.19 -9.85
C CYS A 241 8.89 4.12 -11.13
N ILE A 242 8.64 3.15 -12.01
CA ILE A 242 9.43 2.97 -13.23
C ILE A 242 9.42 4.22 -14.12
N SER A 243 8.25 4.86 -14.31
CA SER A 243 8.14 6.05 -15.16
C SER A 243 8.88 7.26 -14.59
N ASP A 244 9.17 7.31 -13.29
CA ASP A 244 9.97 8.37 -12.68
C ASP A 244 11.44 8.35 -13.16
N MET A 245 11.91 7.22 -13.71
CA MET A 245 13.24 7.13 -14.35
C MET A 245 13.31 7.94 -15.66
N MET A 246 12.17 8.18 -16.33
CA MET A 246 12.15 8.92 -17.60
C MET A 246 12.65 10.35 -17.44
N PHE A 247 12.45 10.95 -16.27
CA PHE A 247 12.98 12.28 -15.96
C PHE A 247 14.52 12.33 -16.00
N ILE A 248 15.20 11.23 -15.66
CA ILE A 248 16.66 11.13 -15.81
C ILE A 248 17.04 11.09 -17.29
N ALA A 249 16.32 10.31 -18.11
CA ALA A 249 16.56 10.24 -19.56
C ALA A 249 16.34 11.60 -20.24
N MET A 250 15.23 12.29 -19.92
CA MET A 250 14.95 13.65 -20.42
C MET A 250 16.03 14.65 -20.03
N TYR A 251 16.50 14.59 -18.78
CA TYR A 251 17.59 15.45 -18.33
C TYR A 251 18.90 15.16 -19.08
N TYR A 252 19.27 13.89 -19.27
CA TYR A 252 20.45 13.54 -20.05
C TYR A 252 20.34 13.97 -21.51
N TYR A 253 19.16 13.86 -22.12
CA TYR A 253 18.91 14.40 -23.44
C TYR A 253 19.18 15.91 -23.49
N LYS A 254 18.58 16.66 -22.55
CA LYS A 254 18.74 18.11 -22.45
C LYS A 254 20.19 18.54 -22.19
N ALA A 255 20.92 17.77 -21.40
CA ALA A 255 22.34 17.98 -21.12
C ALA A 255 23.27 17.51 -22.26
N LEU A 256 22.72 17.14 -23.43
CA LEU A 256 23.45 16.64 -24.61
C LEU A 256 24.23 15.33 -24.34
N ARG A 257 23.84 14.58 -23.31
CA ARG A 257 24.43 13.30 -22.91
C ARG A 257 23.65 12.15 -23.54
N TYR A 258 23.58 12.14 -24.86
CA TYR A 258 22.69 11.25 -25.61
C TYR A 258 22.95 9.76 -25.37
N ARG A 259 24.21 9.34 -25.20
CA ARG A 259 24.55 7.94 -24.86
C ARG A 259 23.98 7.51 -23.52
N ASP A 260 24.05 8.38 -22.51
CA ASP A 260 23.50 8.11 -21.18
C ASP A 260 21.96 8.10 -21.23
N ALA A 261 21.35 9.03 -21.97
CA ALA A 261 19.91 9.09 -22.17
C ALA A 261 19.38 7.81 -22.84
N LEU A 262 20.07 7.32 -23.88
CA LEU A 262 19.73 6.08 -24.57
C LEU A 262 19.83 4.88 -23.64
N SER A 263 20.94 4.76 -22.90
CA SER A 263 21.15 3.68 -21.92
C SER A 263 20.02 3.61 -20.88
N ILE A 264 19.64 4.75 -20.29
CA ILE A 264 18.52 4.80 -19.34
C ILE A 264 17.20 4.44 -20.01
N THR A 265 16.95 4.92 -21.23
CA THR A 265 15.71 4.65 -21.95
C THR A 265 15.55 3.15 -22.24
N GLU A 266 16.62 2.47 -22.65
CA GLU A 266 16.63 1.01 -22.86
C GLU A 266 16.37 0.23 -21.56
N ILE A 267 16.97 0.65 -20.44
CA ILE A 267 16.67 0.05 -19.12
C ILE A 267 15.17 0.18 -18.79
N ILE A 268 14.57 1.34 -19.09
CA ILE A 268 13.15 1.58 -18.83
C ILE A 268 12.28 0.69 -19.73
N LYS A 269 12.62 0.54 -21.02
CA LYS A 269 11.89 -0.37 -21.94
C LYS A 269 11.85 -1.80 -21.42
N VAL A 270 12.99 -2.32 -20.97
CA VAL A 270 13.06 -3.67 -20.38
C VAL A 270 12.14 -3.79 -19.17
N LYS A 271 12.09 -2.77 -18.31
CA LYS A 271 11.19 -2.75 -17.13
C LYS A 271 9.72 -2.64 -17.51
N LEU A 272 9.38 -1.84 -18.53
CA LEU A 272 8.01 -1.69 -19.02
C LEU A 272 7.50 -2.94 -19.74
N ALA A 273 8.39 -3.77 -20.28
CA ALA A 273 8.05 -5.05 -20.88
C ALA A 273 7.96 -6.22 -19.87
N GLN A 274 8.25 -5.97 -18.59
CA GLN A 274 8.29 -7.03 -17.57
C GLN A 274 6.89 -7.60 -17.31
N GLN A 275 6.82 -8.93 -17.15
CA GLN A 275 5.59 -9.60 -16.70
C GLN A 275 5.26 -9.20 -15.26
N GLY A 276 3.96 -9.04 -14.96
CA GLY A 276 3.52 -8.58 -13.64
C GLY A 276 3.67 -7.08 -13.43
N LEU A 277 3.89 -6.29 -14.48
CA LEU A 277 3.84 -4.82 -14.40
C LEU A 277 2.41 -4.34 -14.10
N MET A 278 2.28 -3.51 -13.07
CA MET A 278 1.09 -2.75 -12.75
C MET A 278 1.14 -1.39 -13.46
N TYR A 279 0.17 -1.14 -14.33
CA TYR A 279 -0.02 0.17 -14.97
C TYR A 279 -1.26 0.84 -14.39
N ARG A 280 -1.07 1.92 -13.62
CA ARG A 280 -2.13 2.55 -12.82
C ARG A 280 -2.83 1.51 -11.93
N THR A 281 -4.07 1.15 -12.25
CA THR A 281 -4.88 0.14 -11.56
C THR A 281 -5.00 -1.16 -12.34
N TYR A 282 -4.38 -1.26 -13.52
CA TYR A 282 -4.44 -2.44 -14.39
C TYR A 282 -3.23 -3.33 -14.16
N VAL A 283 -3.48 -4.57 -13.78
CA VAL A 283 -2.43 -5.56 -13.49
C VAL A 283 -3.00 -6.97 -13.62
N ASP A 284 -2.17 -7.91 -14.05
CA ASP A 284 -2.45 -9.35 -13.97
C ASP A 284 -2.09 -9.83 -12.55
N PRO A 285 -3.06 -10.28 -11.72
CA PRO A 285 -2.80 -10.58 -10.32
C PRO A 285 -1.81 -11.74 -10.11
N GLU A 286 -1.85 -12.76 -10.95
CA GLU A 286 -1.00 -13.96 -10.82
C GLU A 286 0.46 -13.57 -11.11
N ARG A 287 0.71 -12.95 -12.26
CA ARG A 287 2.05 -12.50 -12.65
C ARG A 287 2.63 -11.45 -11.71
N TYR A 288 1.79 -10.56 -11.18
CA TYR A 288 2.22 -9.57 -10.19
C TYR A 288 2.67 -10.24 -8.90
N THR A 289 1.87 -11.19 -8.41
CA THR A 289 2.19 -11.95 -7.20
C THR A 289 3.49 -12.71 -7.39
N GLU A 290 3.64 -13.46 -8.49
CA GLU A 290 4.87 -14.16 -8.82
C GLU A 290 6.10 -13.24 -8.85
N ALA A 291 5.96 -12.01 -9.35
CA ALA A 291 7.07 -11.08 -9.49
C ALA A 291 7.50 -10.42 -8.17
N VAL A 292 6.56 -10.12 -7.26
CA VAL A 292 6.85 -9.24 -6.12
C VAL A 292 6.21 -9.65 -4.78
N GLU A 293 5.62 -10.83 -4.64
CA GLU A 293 5.02 -11.29 -3.38
C GLU A 293 5.97 -11.12 -2.17
N GLY A 294 5.44 -10.60 -1.07
CA GLY A 294 6.17 -10.39 0.18
C GLY A 294 7.27 -9.31 0.13
N GLN A 295 7.48 -8.63 -1.00
CA GLN A 295 8.43 -7.51 -1.10
C GLN A 295 7.90 -6.25 -0.40
N SER A 296 8.80 -5.33 -0.05
CA SER A 296 8.39 -4.02 0.49
C SER A 296 7.65 -3.17 -0.56
N TRP A 297 6.71 -2.32 -0.13
CA TRP A 297 6.00 -1.39 -1.03
C TRP A 297 6.94 -0.52 -1.87
N SER A 298 8.06 -0.06 -1.29
CA SER A 298 9.08 0.70 -2.03
C SER A 298 9.73 -0.12 -3.14
N THR A 299 10.00 -1.41 -2.89
CA THR A 299 10.52 -2.32 -3.92
C THR A 299 9.48 -2.57 -5.01
N LYS A 300 8.25 -2.90 -4.62
CA LYS A 300 7.14 -3.13 -5.54
C LYS A 300 6.93 -1.94 -6.48
N MET A 301 6.85 -0.73 -5.91
CA MET A 301 6.69 0.51 -6.66
C MET A 301 7.81 0.74 -7.68
N ARG A 302 9.07 0.55 -7.26
CA ARG A 302 10.24 0.81 -8.11
C ARG A 302 10.39 -0.19 -9.26
N HIS A 303 9.92 -1.42 -9.07
CA HIS A 303 10.24 -2.53 -9.97
C HIS A 303 9.04 -3.08 -10.74
N ALA A 304 7.81 -2.88 -10.27
CA ALA A 304 6.61 -3.48 -10.85
C ALA A 304 5.46 -2.48 -11.00
N VAL A 305 5.66 -1.19 -10.78
CA VAL A 305 4.60 -0.18 -10.93
C VAL A 305 5.04 0.92 -11.87
N THR A 306 4.12 1.37 -12.71
CA THR A 306 4.32 2.52 -13.57
C THR A 306 3.03 3.32 -13.73
N TYR A 307 3.19 4.62 -13.87
CA TYR A 307 2.11 5.60 -14.04
C TYR A 307 2.44 6.50 -15.21
N ASP A 308 1.44 7.25 -15.70
CA ASP A 308 1.72 8.28 -16.69
C ASP A 308 2.70 9.32 -16.16
N ILE A 309 3.51 9.78 -17.10
CA ILE A 309 4.43 10.87 -16.87
C ILE A 309 3.62 12.16 -16.85
N THR A 310 3.67 12.84 -15.71
CA THR A 310 3.01 14.14 -15.54
C THR A 310 4.04 15.25 -15.74
N LEU A 311 4.00 15.89 -16.90
CA LEU A 311 4.89 17.02 -17.21
C LEU A 311 4.40 18.27 -16.46
N ASN A 312 5.33 19.02 -15.87
CA ASN A 312 5.09 20.34 -15.30
C ASN A 312 5.21 21.41 -16.40
N ASN A 313 4.27 22.35 -16.45
CA ASN A 313 4.26 23.40 -17.48
C ASN A 313 5.13 24.59 -17.09
N ASN A 314 5.67 24.62 -15.87
CA ASN A 314 6.51 25.71 -15.36
C ASN A 314 7.95 25.67 -15.91
N GLY A 315 8.29 24.71 -16.79
CA GLY A 315 9.60 24.61 -17.40
C GLY A 315 9.65 23.62 -18.58
N CYS A 316 10.61 23.80 -19.49
CA CYS A 316 10.81 22.90 -20.63
C CYS A 316 11.57 21.63 -20.21
N TYR A 317 11.08 20.43 -20.57
CA TYR A 317 11.81 19.16 -20.38
C TYR A 317 12.72 18.89 -21.58
N ILE A 318 12.15 18.63 -22.74
CA ILE A 318 12.84 18.56 -24.04
C ILE A 318 11.97 19.27 -25.08
N ASN A 319 12.59 19.82 -26.11
CA ASN A 319 11.86 20.65 -27.09
C ASN A 319 10.83 19.83 -27.88
N GLU A 320 11.10 18.56 -28.09
CA GLU A 320 10.27 17.60 -28.81
C GLU A 320 8.97 17.26 -28.05
N LEU A 321 8.87 17.60 -26.75
CA LEU A 321 7.66 17.41 -25.94
C LEU A 321 6.87 18.71 -25.73
N THR A 322 7.25 19.80 -26.42
CA THR A 322 6.63 21.13 -26.20
C THR A 322 5.13 21.11 -26.49
N THR A 323 4.69 20.38 -27.52
CA THR A 323 3.27 20.28 -27.88
C THR A 323 2.47 19.55 -26.82
N GLU A 324 2.99 18.44 -26.30
CA GLU A 324 2.37 17.65 -25.24
C GLU A 324 2.32 18.41 -23.91
N GLN A 325 3.36 19.21 -23.61
CA GLN A 325 3.35 20.14 -22.47
C GLN A 325 2.28 21.24 -22.63
N GLN A 326 2.10 21.77 -23.85
CA GLN A 326 1.06 22.77 -24.12
C GLN A 326 -0.35 22.18 -24.03
N SER A 327 -0.57 20.96 -24.53
CA SER A 327 -1.83 20.23 -24.35
C SER A 327 -2.12 19.95 -22.87
N ALA A 328 -1.08 19.76 -22.04
CA ALA A 328 -1.23 19.60 -20.59
C ALA A 328 -1.84 20.80 -19.88
N LEU A 329 -1.70 22.01 -20.44
CA LEU A 329 -2.33 23.23 -19.90
C LEU A 329 -3.85 23.25 -20.12
N GLN A 330 -4.34 22.61 -21.18
CA GLN A 330 -5.76 22.69 -21.58
C GLN A 330 -6.58 21.52 -21.04
N SER A 331 -5.97 20.35 -20.86
CA SER A 331 -6.68 19.14 -20.45
C SER A 331 -5.78 18.17 -19.69
N SER A 332 -5.22 18.57 -18.53
CA SER A 332 -4.43 17.71 -17.61
C SER A 332 -3.75 16.51 -18.29
N PHE A 333 -2.84 16.79 -19.22
CA PHE A 333 -2.35 15.78 -20.17
C PHE A 333 -1.38 14.83 -19.45
N PHE A 334 -1.58 13.54 -19.68
CA PHE A 334 -0.82 12.45 -19.12
C PHE A 334 -0.17 11.70 -20.27
N MET A 335 1.16 11.55 -20.22
CA MET A 335 1.89 10.83 -21.26
C MET A 335 2.14 9.39 -20.83
N ASP A 336 1.72 8.44 -21.66
CA ASP A 336 2.01 7.02 -21.46
C ASP A 336 3.54 6.79 -21.45
N PRO A 337 4.09 6.07 -20.47
CA PRO A 337 5.53 5.83 -20.39
C PRO A 337 6.12 5.12 -21.62
N ASN A 338 5.36 4.25 -22.28
CA ASN A 338 5.82 3.58 -23.51
C ASN A 338 5.95 4.58 -24.66
N VAL A 339 4.94 5.44 -24.83
CA VAL A 339 4.96 6.50 -25.85
C VAL A 339 6.14 7.44 -25.62
N CYS A 340 6.36 7.86 -24.36
CA CYS A 340 7.51 8.70 -24.03
C CYS A 340 8.85 8.01 -24.33
N SER A 341 8.97 6.72 -23.99
CA SER A 341 10.16 5.92 -24.27
C SER A 341 10.47 5.85 -25.75
N ASP A 342 9.45 5.59 -26.57
CA ASP A 342 9.60 5.47 -28.01
C ASP A 342 9.93 6.81 -28.67
N THR A 343 9.32 7.90 -28.22
CA THR A 343 9.66 9.25 -28.65
C THR A 343 11.12 9.56 -28.34
N LEU A 344 11.57 9.32 -27.10
CA LEU A 344 12.97 9.53 -26.71
C LEU A 344 13.94 8.68 -27.53
N CYS A 345 13.67 7.38 -27.72
CA CYS A 345 14.51 6.51 -28.55
C CYS A 345 14.62 7.04 -29.99
N ARG A 346 13.50 7.41 -30.63
CA ARG A 346 13.50 7.91 -32.02
C ARG A 346 14.37 9.15 -32.16
N VAL A 347 14.22 10.11 -31.24
CA VAL A 347 14.98 11.36 -31.27
C VAL A 347 16.46 11.12 -30.95
N LEU A 348 16.77 10.22 -30.02
CA LEU A 348 18.15 9.88 -29.65
C LEU A 348 18.92 9.17 -30.77
N VAL A 349 18.27 8.29 -31.53
CA VAL A 349 18.90 7.64 -32.70
C VAL A 349 19.30 8.66 -33.76
N LEU A 350 18.48 9.71 -33.96
CA LEU A 350 18.80 10.79 -34.90
C LEU A 350 19.96 11.69 -34.44
N GLN A 351 20.28 11.73 -33.15
CA GLN A 351 21.32 12.58 -32.56
C GLN A 351 22.63 11.83 -32.27
N THR A 352 22.66 10.51 -32.43
CA THR A 352 23.83 9.66 -32.15
C THR A 352 24.57 9.19 -33.41
N HIS A 353 24.02 9.50 -34.58
CA HIS A 353 24.64 9.41 -35.91
C HIS A 353 25.00 10.81 -36.40
#